data_AF-A0A1J8QAH6-F1
#
_entry.id   AF-A0A1J8QAH6-F1
#
_cell.length_a   1.000
_cell.length_b   1.000
_cell.length_c   1.000
_cell.angle_alpha   90.00
_cell.angle_beta   90.00
_cell.angle_gamma   90.00
#
_symmetry.space_group_name_H-M   'P 1'
#
loop_
_entity.id
_entity.type
_entity.pdbx_description
1 polymer ?
#
loop_
_entity_poly.entity_id
_entity_poly.type
_entity_poly.pdbx_seq_one_letter_code
_entity_poly.pdbx_strand_id
1 'polypeptide(L)'
;MSRRELEGRVLKRANPKTIQDKFLVGYQGWFTCHGDGEPLDPNHHGWLHWFDQPIPNGGHPNTDLWPDVSEYSPSELYPALGLKNKDGEQMFLFSSRHSKTVRRHFHWMALHGVDGAFLQRFAGQCDMEAGNAAIRNLRDEIGDRVREAAEAEGRVFAIMYDVSGVHPDKIQRVLEQDWIHLMHDKYVLDSPNYLREKGRPVIALWGFGFNDRNHSPEV
;
A
#
# COMPACT_ATOMS: atom_id res chain seq x y z
N MET A 1 12.91 22.20 3.26
CA MET A 1 11.92 23.28 3.08
C MET A 1 11.30 23.58 4.43
N SER A 2 11.20 24.85 4.82
CA SER A 2 10.61 25.22 6.10
C SER A 2 9.08 25.13 6.06
N ARG A 3 8.42 24.91 7.20
CA ARG A 3 6.96 24.87 7.31
C ARG A 3 6.27 26.10 6.68
N ARG A 4 6.93 27.26 6.70
CA ARG A 4 6.49 28.53 6.07
C ARG A 4 6.50 28.52 4.55
N GLU A 5 7.35 27.71 3.89
CA GLU A 5 7.38 27.62 2.42
C GLU A 5 6.20 26.80 1.87
N LEU A 6 5.60 25.95 2.70
CA LEU A 6 4.45 25.12 2.34
C LEU A 6 3.10 25.84 2.52
N GLU A 7 3.02 26.82 3.44
CA GLU A 7 1.79 27.54 3.81
C GLU A 7 1.19 28.41 2.69
N GLY A 8 1.92 28.62 1.57
CA GLY A 8 1.43 29.38 0.40
C GLY A 8 1.24 28.56 -0.88
N ARG A 9 1.52 27.25 -0.87
CA ARG A 9 1.40 26.42 -2.09
C ARG A 9 -0.02 25.93 -2.27
N VAL A 10 -0.64 26.32 -3.38
CA VAL A 10 -1.93 25.75 -3.81
C VAL A 10 -1.69 24.31 -4.25
N LEU A 11 -2.24 23.36 -3.51
CA LEU A 11 -2.17 21.94 -3.86
C LEU A 11 -3.04 21.67 -5.10
N LYS A 12 -2.39 21.45 -6.25
CA LYS A 12 -3.07 21.12 -7.51
C LYS A 12 -3.64 19.71 -7.44
N ARG A 13 -4.95 19.55 -7.60
CA ARG A 13 -5.61 18.24 -7.70
C ARG A 13 -5.22 17.54 -9.01
N ALA A 14 -4.93 16.25 -8.94
CA ALA A 14 -4.63 15.44 -10.11
C ALA A 14 -5.92 15.12 -10.89
N ASN A 15 -5.88 15.28 -12.22
CA ASN A 15 -7.01 14.90 -13.08
C ASN A 15 -7.11 13.36 -13.20
N PRO A 16 -8.20 12.71 -12.75
CA PRO A 16 -8.35 11.25 -12.82
C PRO A 16 -8.70 10.71 -14.20
N LYS A 17 -9.03 11.56 -15.18
CA LYS A 17 -9.55 11.14 -16.50
C LYS A 17 -8.48 10.80 -17.55
N THR A 18 -7.21 11.01 -17.22
CA THR A 18 -6.09 10.66 -18.09
C THR A 18 -4.88 10.24 -17.28
N ILE A 19 -4.05 9.35 -17.82
CA ILE A 19 -2.72 9.02 -17.25
C ILE A 19 -1.62 9.99 -17.72
N GLN A 20 -1.87 10.74 -18.79
CA GLN A 20 -0.86 11.59 -19.43
C GLN A 20 -0.42 12.72 -18.50
N ASP A 21 0.85 13.14 -18.65
CA ASP A 21 1.47 14.25 -17.94
C ASP A 21 1.37 14.15 -16.40
N LYS A 22 1.59 12.95 -15.87
CA LYS A 22 1.59 12.67 -14.43
C LYS A 22 2.89 12.11 -13.94
N PHE A 23 3.25 12.47 -12.71
CA PHE A 23 4.23 11.76 -11.93
C PHE A 23 3.54 10.80 -10.95
N LEU A 24 3.63 9.49 -11.24
CA LEU A 24 3.01 8.43 -10.45
C LEU A 24 4.09 7.54 -9.83
N VAL A 25 3.82 7.04 -8.62
CA VAL A 25 4.73 6.17 -7.87
C VAL A 25 4.09 4.82 -7.56
N GLY A 26 4.90 3.78 -7.37
CA GLY A 26 4.41 2.53 -6.77
C GLY A 26 4.17 2.71 -5.27
N TYR A 27 3.09 2.12 -4.74
CA TYR A 27 2.75 2.19 -3.32
C TYR A 27 2.33 0.80 -2.83
N GLN A 28 3.02 0.27 -1.81
CA GLN A 28 2.85 -1.12 -1.38
C GLN A 28 1.89 -1.27 -0.20
N GLY A 29 1.92 -0.32 0.74
CA GLY A 29 1.05 -0.31 1.92
C GLY A 29 1.08 -1.60 2.74
N TRP A 30 2.24 -2.24 2.87
CA TRP A 30 2.34 -3.62 3.39
C TRP A 30 2.79 -3.73 4.86
N PHE A 31 3.10 -2.62 5.52
CA PHE A 31 3.60 -2.65 6.89
C PHE A 31 2.46 -2.73 7.91
N THR A 32 2.48 -3.69 8.81
CA THR A 32 1.52 -3.81 9.93
C THR A 32 2.23 -3.88 11.27
N CYS A 33 1.55 -3.46 12.32
CA CYS A 33 2.04 -3.41 13.69
C CYS A 33 1.14 -4.19 14.64
N HIS A 34 1.71 -4.72 15.72
CA HIS A 34 0.89 -5.24 16.80
C HIS A 34 -0.01 -4.14 17.39
N GLY A 35 -1.31 -4.43 17.53
CA GLY A 35 -2.32 -3.50 18.05
C GLY A 35 -2.88 -2.51 17.03
N ASP A 36 -2.58 -2.68 15.73
CA ASP A 36 -3.09 -1.81 14.67
C ASP A 36 -4.48 -2.15 14.12
N GLY A 37 -5.10 -3.19 14.68
CA GLY A 37 -6.42 -3.70 14.32
C GLY A 37 -6.51 -5.18 14.66
N GLU A 38 -7.57 -5.83 14.15
CA GLU A 38 -7.70 -7.29 14.27
C GLU A 38 -6.51 -7.99 13.58
N PRO A 39 -5.93 -9.04 14.19
CA PRO A 39 -4.90 -9.85 13.56
C PRO A 39 -5.37 -10.44 12.22
N LEU A 40 -4.42 -10.70 11.30
CA LEU A 40 -4.73 -11.33 10.00
C LEU A 40 -5.40 -12.69 10.18
N ASP A 41 -4.90 -13.48 11.14
CA ASP A 41 -5.48 -14.73 11.58
C ASP A 41 -5.32 -14.87 13.12
N PRO A 42 -6.04 -15.80 13.78
CA PRO A 42 -6.04 -15.92 15.24
C PRO A 42 -4.67 -16.16 15.88
N ASN A 43 -3.69 -16.65 15.12
CA ASN A 43 -2.35 -16.93 15.60
C ASN A 43 -1.32 -15.90 15.12
N HIS A 44 -1.72 -14.91 14.31
CA HIS A 44 -0.84 -13.88 13.78
C HIS A 44 -0.50 -12.85 14.86
N HIS A 45 0.79 -12.53 15.02
CA HIS A 45 1.28 -11.61 16.05
C HIS A 45 1.07 -10.12 15.74
N GLY A 46 0.59 -9.80 14.54
CA GLY A 46 0.24 -8.44 14.10
C GLY A 46 1.38 -7.68 13.40
N TRP A 47 2.61 -8.16 13.48
CA TRP A 47 3.74 -7.58 12.72
C TRP A 47 3.82 -8.19 11.33
N LEU A 48 3.95 -7.34 10.30
CA LEU A 48 4.22 -7.75 8.93
C LEU A 48 5.16 -6.73 8.30
N HIS A 49 6.18 -7.21 7.58
CA HIS A 49 7.27 -6.45 6.95
C HIS A 49 8.18 -5.63 7.87
N TRP A 50 7.72 -5.15 9.04
CA TRP A 50 8.61 -4.52 10.02
C TRP A 50 9.49 -5.54 10.74
N PHE A 51 8.85 -6.59 11.28
CA PHE A 51 9.51 -7.68 11.97
C PHE A 51 9.01 -9.01 11.44
N ASP A 52 9.87 -10.02 11.42
CA ASP A 52 9.50 -11.40 11.12
C ASP A 52 8.72 -12.06 12.28
N GLN A 53 8.98 -11.65 13.52
CA GLN A 53 8.33 -12.03 14.76
C GLN A 53 8.40 -10.88 15.78
N PRO A 54 7.64 -10.90 16.89
CA PRO A 54 7.83 -9.92 17.95
C PRO A 54 9.27 -9.97 18.49
N ILE A 55 9.91 -8.81 18.64
CA ILE A 55 11.28 -8.70 19.19
C ILE A 55 11.41 -9.40 20.56
N PRO A 56 10.47 -9.28 21.51
CA PRO A 56 10.54 -10.02 22.79
C PRO A 56 10.52 -11.54 22.63
N ASN A 57 10.07 -12.05 21.49
CA ASN A 57 10.00 -13.48 21.17
C ASN A 57 11.17 -13.91 20.27
N GLY A 58 12.22 -13.09 20.15
CA GLY A 58 13.39 -13.39 19.33
C GLY A 58 13.28 -12.97 17.86
N GLY A 59 12.30 -12.14 17.50
CA GLY A 59 12.19 -11.58 16.16
C GLY A 59 13.26 -10.55 15.82
N HIS A 60 13.36 -10.24 14.53
CA HIS A 60 14.34 -9.34 13.93
C HIS A 60 13.68 -8.30 13.02
N PRO A 61 14.23 -7.07 12.94
CA PRO A 61 13.92 -6.11 11.88
C PRO A 61 14.09 -6.71 10.49
N ASN A 62 13.08 -6.55 9.65
CA ASN A 62 13.08 -6.95 8.25
C ASN A 62 13.07 -5.73 7.31
N THR A 63 13.80 -4.69 7.70
CA THR A 63 13.94 -3.45 6.93
C THR A 63 15.39 -2.99 6.98
N ASP A 64 15.88 -2.44 5.87
CA ASP A 64 17.23 -1.88 5.78
C ASP A 64 17.35 -0.55 6.54
N LEU A 65 16.25 0.22 6.57
CA LEU A 65 16.19 1.56 7.14
C LEU A 65 15.03 1.65 8.14
N TRP A 66 15.30 2.33 9.25
CA TRP A 66 14.25 2.71 10.20
C TRP A 66 13.56 4.00 9.74
N PRO A 67 12.22 4.06 9.72
CA PRO A 67 11.54 5.27 9.26
C PRO A 67 11.73 6.43 10.24
N ASP A 68 11.90 7.64 9.71
CA ASP A 68 11.69 8.84 10.51
C ASP A 68 10.18 9.01 10.77
N VAL A 69 9.81 9.04 12.04
CA VAL A 69 8.42 9.16 12.51
C VAL A 69 8.11 10.54 13.09
N SER A 70 9.02 11.51 12.96
CA SER A 70 8.91 12.85 13.57
C SER A 70 7.68 13.65 13.11
N GLU A 71 7.17 13.42 11.90
CA GLU A 71 5.98 14.08 11.37
C GLU A 71 4.66 13.39 11.73
N TYR A 72 4.70 12.17 12.30
CA TYR A 72 3.51 11.40 12.63
C TYR A 72 2.90 11.86 13.95
N SER A 73 1.58 11.75 14.04
CA SER A 73 0.91 11.97 15.32
C SER A 73 1.10 10.76 16.25
N PRO A 74 1.09 10.95 17.59
CA PRO A 74 1.18 9.81 18.51
C PRO A 74 0.06 8.77 18.30
N SER A 75 -1.11 9.19 17.80
CA SER A 75 -2.25 8.29 17.59
C SER A 75 -2.10 7.28 16.45
N GLU A 76 -1.10 7.44 15.58
CA GLU A 76 -0.86 6.56 14.42
C GLU A 76 0.49 5.82 14.54
N LEU A 77 1.07 5.83 15.74
CA LEU A 77 2.35 5.22 16.04
C LEU A 77 2.19 4.06 17.02
N TYR A 78 2.95 2.99 16.76
CA TYR A 78 2.93 1.75 17.50
C TYR A 78 4.31 1.48 18.10
N PRO A 79 4.40 1.07 19.37
CA PRO A 79 5.68 0.86 20.02
C PRO A 79 6.39 -0.38 19.44
N ALA A 80 7.64 -0.20 19.03
CA ALA A 80 8.54 -1.30 18.71
C ALA A 80 9.11 -1.87 20.01
N LEU A 81 8.29 -2.63 20.76
CA LEU A 81 8.66 -3.16 22.07
C LEU A 81 9.95 -3.98 21.99
N GLY A 82 10.88 -3.73 22.91
CA GLY A 82 12.20 -4.38 22.93
C GLY A 82 13.29 -3.62 22.16
N LEU A 83 12.93 -2.58 21.39
CA LEU A 83 13.88 -1.69 20.73
C LEU A 83 13.87 -0.29 21.36
N LYS A 84 15.07 0.26 21.53
CA LYS A 84 15.31 1.60 22.05
C LYS A 84 16.30 2.34 21.16
N ASN A 85 16.19 3.65 21.08
CA ASN A 85 17.17 4.47 20.39
C ASN A 85 18.48 4.56 21.21
N LYS A 86 19.49 5.25 20.65
CA LYS A 86 20.79 5.46 21.31
C LYS A 86 20.70 6.14 22.68
N ASP A 87 19.64 6.92 22.90
CA ASP A 87 19.38 7.70 24.12
C ASP A 87 18.52 6.90 25.13
N GLY A 88 18.17 5.64 24.79
CA GLY A 88 17.42 4.72 25.63
C GLY A 88 15.89 4.90 25.56
N GLU A 89 15.39 5.74 24.65
CA GLU A 89 13.97 6.04 24.48
C GLU A 89 13.27 4.97 23.63
N GLN A 90 11.97 4.78 23.87
CA GLN A 90 11.14 3.85 23.12
C GLN A 90 11.07 4.25 21.64
N MET A 91 11.32 3.30 20.75
CA MET A 91 11.15 3.49 19.31
C MET A 91 9.72 3.19 18.85
N PHE A 92 9.27 3.86 17.81
CA PHE A 92 7.93 3.71 17.26
C PHE A 92 7.96 3.46 15.75
N LEU A 93 6.92 2.81 15.25
CA LEU A 93 6.68 2.51 13.84
C LEU A 93 5.24 2.88 13.47
N PHE A 94 4.99 3.20 12.21
CA PHE A 94 3.65 3.40 11.68
C PHE A 94 3.05 2.09 11.16
N SER A 95 1.72 2.04 11.02
CA SER A 95 1.03 0.97 10.30
C SER A 95 0.39 1.49 9.01
N SER A 96 0.50 0.71 7.93
CA SER A 96 -0.18 0.98 6.65
C SER A 96 -1.70 0.79 6.76
N ARG A 97 -2.20 0.12 7.80
CA ARG A 97 -3.64 -0.03 8.08
C ARG A 97 -4.25 1.25 8.64
N HIS A 98 -3.43 2.08 9.30
CA HIS A 98 -3.91 3.29 9.95
C HIS A 98 -4.22 4.39 8.92
N SER A 99 -5.48 4.85 8.90
CA SER A 99 -5.96 5.82 7.90
C SER A 99 -5.17 7.14 7.89
N LYS A 100 -4.82 7.68 9.07
CA LYS A 100 -3.97 8.89 9.18
C LYS A 100 -2.59 8.71 8.52
N THR A 101 -2.01 7.52 8.58
CA THR A 101 -0.71 7.24 7.99
C THR A 101 -0.78 7.24 6.47
N VAL A 102 -1.74 6.51 5.90
CA VAL A 102 -1.92 6.50 4.45
C VAL A 102 -2.28 7.90 3.94
N ARG A 103 -3.16 8.61 4.64
CA ARG A 103 -3.47 10.01 4.32
C ARG A 103 -2.24 10.91 4.36
N ARG A 104 -1.35 10.75 5.34
CA ARG A 104 -0.09 11.49 5.43
C ARG A 104 0.82 11.23 4.25
N HIS A 105 0.96 9.98 3.82
CA HIS A 105 1.75 9.64 2.64
C HIS A 105 1.20 10.34 1.39
N PHE A 106 -0.11 10.34 1.21
CA PHE A 106 -0.78 11.04 0.11
C PHE A 106 -0.70 12.56 0.24
N HIS A 107 -0.65 13.08 1.46
CA HIS A 107 -0.42 14.49 1.72
C HIS A 107 1.01 14.90 1.32
N TRP A 108 2.03 14.10 1.66
CA TRP A 108 3.39 14.31 1.18
C TRP A 108 3.45 14.27 -0.35
N MET A 109 2.76 13.32 -0.99
CA MET A 109 2.63 13.29 -2.45
C MET A 109 2.09 14.62 -2.99
N ALA A 110 1.02 15.16 -2.39
CA ALA A 110 0.46 16.44 -2.78
C ALA A 110 1.44 17.61 -2.60
N LEU A 111 2.17 17.68 -1.47
CA LEU A 111 3.15 18.73 -1.17
C LEU A 111 4.34 18.72 -2.14
N HIS A 112 4.70 17.54 -2.63
CA HIS A 112 5.90 17.31 -3.44
C HIS A 112 5.62 17.09 -4.93
N GLY A 113 4.39 17.33 -5.38
CA GLY A 113 4.05 17.29 -6.80
C GLY A 113 3.94 15.87 -7.38
N VAL A 114 3.71 14.87 -6.54
CA VAL A 114 3.34 13.51 -6.96
C VAL A 114 1.82 13.50 -7.19
N ASP A 115 1.40 13.10 -8.39
CA ASP A 115 0.00 13.15 -8.79
C ASP A 115 -0.83 12.02 -8.21
N GLY A 116 -0.18 10.90 -7.85
CA GLY A 116 -0.87 9.72 -7.36
C GLY A 116 0.00 8.48 -7.31
N ALA A 117 -0.67 7.35 -7.07
CA ALA A 117 0.01 6.09 -6.83
C ALA A 117 -0.63 4.91 -7.54
N PHE A 118 0.22 3.99 -7.99
CA PHE A 118 -0.16 2.62 -8.31
C PHE A 118 -0.09 1.79 -7.03
N LEU A 119 -1.26 1.44 -6.47
CA LEU A 119 -1.36 0.55 -5.32
C LEU A 119 -1.05 -0.88 -5.77
N GLN A 120 0.04 -1.44 -5.24
CA GLN A 120 0.39 -2.82 -5.50
C GLN A 120 -0.59 -3.78 -4.82
N ARG A 121 -1.16 -4.68 -5.62
CA ARG A 121 -1.82 -5.91 -5.20
C ARG A 121 -0.95 -7.08 -5.63
N PHE A 122 -0.42 -7.82 -4.65
CA PHE A 122 0.41 -8.98 -4.91
C PHE A 122 -0.48 -10.15 -5.30
N ALA A 123 -0.44 -10.55 -6.57
CA ALA A 123 -1.38 -11.53 -7.11
C ALA A 123 -1.36 -12.86 -6.32
N GLY A 124 -0.18 -13.31 -5.88
CA GLY A 124 -0.08 -14.51 -5.04
C GLY A 124 -0.87 -14.41 -3.73
N GLN A 125 -0.92 -13.22 -3.12
CA GLN A 125 -1.70 -12.94 -1.90
C GLN A 125 -3.20 -12.77 -2.17
N CYS A 126 -3.62 -12.73 -3.43
CA CYS A 126 -5.01 -12.64 -3.84
C CYS A 126 -5.58 -13.98 -4.35
N ASP A 127 -4.76 -15.05 -4.46
CA ASP A 127 -5.22 -16.38 -4.87
C ASP A 127 -6.03 -17.06 -3.76
N MET A 128 -7.36 -16.99 -3.88
CA MET A 128 -8.27 -17.57 -2.90
C MET A 128 -8.22 -19.10 -2.83
N GLU A 129 -7.81 -19.77 -3.91
CA GLU A 129 -7.60 -21.22 -3.92
C GLU A 129 -6.39 -21.64 -3.07
N ALA A 130 -5.45 -20.72 -2.82
CA ALA A 130 -4.31 -20.93 -1.95
C ALA A 130 -4.61 -20.65 -0.47
N GLY A 131 -5.87 -20.37 -0.10
CA GLY A 131 -6.25 -20.10 1.29
C GLY A 131 -5.88 -18.69 1.78
N ASN A 132 -5.60 -17.75 0.88
CA ASN A 132 -5.08 -16.42 1.21
C ASN A 132 -6.14 -15.39 1.65
N ALA A 133 -7.28 -15.84 2.20
CA ALA A 133 -8.38 -14.96 2.57
C ALA A 133 -7.95 -13.86 3.57
N ALA A 134 -7.19 -14.23 4.60
CA ALA A 134 -6.68 -13.30 5.62
C ALA A 134 -5.81 -12.18 5.02
N ILE A 135 -4.82 -12.54 4.20
CA ILE A 135 -3.92 -11.55 3.59
C ILE A 135 -4.61 -10.74 2.50
N ARG A 136 -5.57 -11.31 1.76
CA ARG A 136 -6.40 -10.57 0.80
C ARG A 136 -7.27 -9.53 1.50
N ASN A 137 -7.91 -9.88 2.61
CA ASN A 137 -8.68 -8.93 3.42
C ASN A 137 -7.83 -7.75 3.89
N LEU A 138 -6.56 -8.00 4.28
CA LEU A 138 -5.62 -6.92 4.56
C LEU A 138 -5.39 -6.06 3.31
N ARG A 139 -5.17 -6.65 2.12
CA ARG A 139 -4.98 -5.88 0.88
C ARG A 139 -6.22 -5.05 0.52
N ASP A 140 -7.41 -5.54 0.82
CA ASP A 140 -8.67 -4.81 0.62
C ASP A 140 -8.79 -3.65 1.62
N GLU A 141 -8.42 -3.86 2.88
CA GLU A 141 -8.36 -2.80 3.89
C GLU A 141 -7.39 -1.68 3.46
N ILE A 142 -6.20 -2.03 2.98
CA ILE A 142 -5.23 -1.07 2.45
C ILE A 142 -5.77 -0.35 1.21
N GLY A 143 -6.51 -1.06 0.35
CA GLY A 143 -7.23 -0.47 -0.79
C GLY A 143 -8.22 0.59 -0.36
N ASP A 144 -9.00 0.33 0.69
CA ASP A 144 -9.94 1.30 1.26
C ASP A 144 -9.21 2.54 1.80
N ARG A 145 -8.10 2.35 2.54
CA ARG A 145 -7.28 3.46 3.06
C ARG A 145 -6.71 4.32 1.94
N VAL A 146 -6.21 3.70 0.86
CA VAL A 146 -5.67 4.42 -0.30
C VAL A 146 -6.76 5.21 -1.03
N ARG A 147 -7.94 4.62 -1.22
CA ARG A 147 -9.08 5.32 -1.81
C ARG A 147 -9.44 6.57 -0.99
N GLU A 148 -9.62 6.41 0.32
CA GLU A 148 -9.93 7.50 1.25
C GLU A 148 -8.86 8.61 1.20
N ALA A 149 -7.57 8.24 1.23
CA ALA A 149 -6.45 9.17 1.18
C ALA A 149 -6.34 9.91 -0.16
N ALA A 150 -6.53 9.21 -1.28
CA ALA A 150 -6.49 9.78 -2.62
C ALA A 150 -7.60 10.83 -2.82
N GLU A 151 -8.82 10.52 -2.39
CA GLU A 151 -9.96 11.44 -2.43
C GLU A 151 -9.73 12.69 -1.57
N ALA A 152 -9.22 12.50 -0.35
CA ALA A 152 -8.96 13.58 0.60
C ALA A 152 -7.85 14.54 0.11
N GLU A 153 -6.75 14.00 -0.40
CA GLU A 153 -5.56 14.78 -0.79
C GLU A 153 -5.53 15.13 -2.29
N GLY A 154 -6.61 14.80 -3.01
CA GLY A 154 -6.78 15.11 -4.44
C GLY A 154 -5.73 14.46 -5.33
N ARG A 155 -5.26 13.26 -4.96
CA ARG A 155 -4.35 12.42 -5.76
C ARG A 155 -5.15 11.38 -6.53
N VAL A 156 -4.58 10.82 -7.59
CA VAL A 156 -5.17 9.65 -8.27
C VAL A 156 -4.63 8.35 -7.70
N PHE A 157 -5.35 7.26 -7.89
CA PHE A 157 -4.80 5.92 -7.66
C PHE A 157 -5.27 4.92 -8.72
N ALA A 158 -4.47 3.88 -8.96
CA ALA A 158 -4.83 2.74 -9.78
C ALA A 158 -4.27 1.46 -9.16
N ILE A 159 -4.84 0.32 -9.53
CA ILE A 159 -4.33 -0.99 -9.11
C ILE A 159 -3.15 -1.38 -9.98
N MET A 160 -2.09 -1.87 -9.35
CA MET A 160 -0.98 -2.56 -10.00
C MET A 160 -0.93 -3.99 -9.50
N TYR A 161 -1.10 -4.96 -10.38
CA TYR A 161 -0.86 -6.36 -10.04
C TYR A 161 0.63 -6.66 -10.11
N ASP A 162 1.18 -7.13 -9.01
CA ASP A 162 2.50 -7.73 -8.96
C ASP A 162 2.35 -9.26 -9.06
N VAL A 163 2.79 -9.83 -10.18
CA VAL A 163 2.68 -11.27 -10.47
C VAL A 163 3.91 -12.06 -10.01
N SER A 164 4.85 -11.43 -9.30
CA SER A 164 6.06 -12.08 -8.77
C SER A 164 5.71 -13.35 -7.98
N GLY A 165 6.33 -14.48 -8.35
CA GLY A 165 6.18 -15.74 -7.62
C GLY A 165 4.84 -16.46 -7.85
N VAL A 166 3.98 -15.96 -8.74
CA VAL A 166 2.76 -16.67 -9.15
C VAL A 166 3.07 -17.60 -10.31
N HIS A 167 2.61 -18.84 -10.27
CA HIS A 167 2.81 -19.76 -11.40
C HIS A 167 2.09 -19.23 -12.66
N PRO A 168 2.70 -19.26 -13.87
CA PRO A 168 2.13 -18.67 -15.08
C PRO A 168 0.67 -19.07 -15.33
N ASP A 169 0.38 -20.37 -15.26
CA ASP A 169 -0.97 -20.94 -15.50
C ASP A 169 -2.05 -20.46 -14.53
N LYS A 170 -1.67 -19.81 -13.42
CA LYS A 170 -2.60 -19.26 -12.43
C LYS A 170 -2.84 -17.76 -12.57
N ILE A 171 -1.92 -17.04 -13.23
CA ILE A 171 -1.92 -15.57 -13.24
C ILE A 171 -3.27 -15.04 -13.75
N GLN A 172 -3.70 -15.47 -14.93
CA GLN A 172 -4.94 -14.98 -15.54
C GLN A 172 -6.13 -15.18 -14.60
N ARG A 173 -6.33 -16.41 -14.09
CA ARG A 173 -7.43 -16.75 -13.18
C ARG A 173 -7.42 -15.86 -11.94
N VAL A 174 -6.26 -15.72 -11.29
CA VAL A 174 -6.12 -14.95 -10.04
C VAL A 174 -6.45 -13.48 -10.28
N LEU A 175 -5.92 -12.89 -11.36
CA LEU A 175 -6.17 -11.49 -11.71
C LEU A 175 -7.64 -11.24 -12.03
N GLU A 176 -8.28 -12.12 -12.81
CA GLU A 176 -9.69 -11.99 -13.17
C GLU A 176 -10.61 -12.10 -11.94
N GLN A 177 -10.38 -13.10 -11.08
CA GLN A 177 -11.16 -13.30 -9.86
C GLN A 177 -11.01 -12.12 -8.90
N ASP A 178 -9.79 -11.63 -8.69
CA ASP A 178 -9.54 -10.50 -7.80
C ASP A 178 -10.09 -9.19 -8.39
N TRP A 179 -9.97 -8.99 -9.71
CA TRP A 179 -10.52 -7.81 -10.37
C TRP A 179 -12.06 -7.75 -10.27
N ILE A 180 -12.74 -8.88 -10.46
CA ILE A 180 -14.19 -8.97 -10.26
C ILE A 180 -14.54 -8.59 -8.81
N HIS A 181 -13.84 -9.13 -7.82
CA HIS A 181 -14.06 -8.74 -6.43
C HIS A 181 -13.85 -7.24 -6.19
N LEU A 182 -12.78 -6.66 -6.73
CA LEU A 182 -12.52 -5.23 -6.58
C LEU A 182 -13.63 -4.36 -7.17
N MET A 183 -14.19 -4.78 -8.30
CA MET A 183 -15.30 -4.06 -8.94
C MET A 183 -16.63 -4.24 -8.20
N HIS A 184 -16.94 -5.47 -7.75
CA HIS A 184 -18.27 -5.82 -7.26
C HIS A 184 -18.42 -5.75 -5.74
N ASP A 185 -17.37 -6.08 -4.99
CA ASP A 185 -17.44 -6.14 -3.53
C ASP A 185 -16.76 -4.92 -2.89
N LYS A 186 -15.68 -4.43 -3.50
CA LYS A 186 -14.95 -3.23 -3.05
C LYS A 186 -15.36 -1.94 -3.75
N TYR A 187 -16.13 -2.04 -4.84
CA TYR A 187 -16.61 -0.90 -5.62
C TYR A 187 -15.49 0.10 -5.97
N VAL A 188 -14.29 -0.42 -6.30
CA VAL A 188 -13.07 0.40 -6.41
C VAL A 188 -13.20 1.50 -7.48
N LEU A 189 -14.02 1.26 -8.50
CA LEU A 189 -14.25 2.14 -9.64
C LEU A 189 -15.24 3.28 -9.36
N ASP A 190 -15.96 3.23 -8.23
CA ASP A 190 -16.91 4.27 -7.80
C ASP A 190 -16.16 5.50 -7.25
N SER A 191 -14.88 5.32 -6.89
CA SER A 191 -14.05 6.45 -6.50
C SER A 191 -13.85 7.41 -7.67
N PRO A 192 -14.11 8.72 -7.49
CA PRO A 192 -13.82 9.72 -8.51
C PRO A 192 -12.31 9.87 -8.76
N ASN A 193 -11.47 9.38 -7.85
CA ASN A 193 -10.02 9.47 -7.91
C ASN A 193 -9.35 8.23 -8.51
N TYR A 194 -10.13 7.19 -8.88
CA TYR A 194 -9.58 6.07 -9.63
C TYR A 194 -9.11 6.54 -11.02
N LEU A 195 -7.87 6.23 -11.36
CA LEU A 195 -7.24 6.67 -12.60
C LEU A 195 -7.86 5.99 -13.82
N ARG A 196 -8.23 6.80 -14.80
CA ARG A 196 -8.82 6.39 -16.06
C ARG A 196 -8.06 6.99 -17.23
N GLU A 197 -8.13 6.35 -18.38
CA GLU A 197 -7.67 6.89 -19.66
C GLU A 197 -8.78 6.64 -20.69
N LYS A 198 -9.26 7.72 -21.32
CA LYS A 198 -10.39 7.66 -22.28
C LYS A 198 -11.62 6.95 -21.70
N GLY A 199 -11.92 7.22 -20.42
CA GLY A 199 -13.06 6.65 -19.68
C GLY A 199 -12.84 5.24 -19.13
N ARG A 200 -11.77 4.54 -19.52
CA ARG A 200 -11.48 3.17 -19.08
C ARG A 200 -10.57 3.15 -17.85
N PRO A 201 -10.79 2.26 -16.87
CA PRO A 201 -9.89 2.08 -15.73
C PRO A 201 -8.47 1.77 -16.19
N VAL A 202 -7.48 2.38 -15.55
CA VAL A 202 -6.07 2.01 -15.72
C VAL A 202 -5.74 0.90 -14.72
N ILE A 203 -5.13 -0.18 -15.23
CA ILE A 203 -4.52 -1.24 -14.42
C ILE A 203 -3.08 -1.37 -14.88
N ALA A 204 -2.14 -1.44 -13.93
CA ALA A 204 -0.75 -1.74 -14.22
C ALA A 204 -0.45 -3.22 -13.93
N LEU A 205 0.43 -3.81 -14.72
CA LEU A 205 0.94 -5.16 -14.51
C LEU A 205 2.46 -5.08 -14.29
N TRP A 206 2.95 -5.71 -13.24
CA TRP A 206 4.36 -5.75 -12.87
C TRP A 206 4.83 -7.20 -12.72
N GLY A 207 6.04 -7.49 -13.19
CA GLY A 207 6.71 -8.77 -13.00
C GLY A 207 6.76 -9.69 -14.22
N PHE A 208 6.14 -9.32 -15.35
CA PHE A 208 6.28 -10.03 -16.62
C PHE A 208 7.63 -9.75 -17.31
N GLY A 209 8.19 -10.76 -17.98
CA GLY A 209 9.36 -10.61 -18.84
C GLY A 209 10.70 -10.40 -18.13
N PHE A 210 10.77 -10.55 -16.80
CA PHE A 210 12.04 -10.57 -16.07
C PHE A 210 12.72 -11.94 -16.20
N ASN A 211 14.05 -11.94 -16.36
CA ASN A 211 14.87 -13.15 -16.29
C ASN A 211 14.60 -13.91 -14.97
N ASP A 212 14.68 -15.23 -15.01
CA ASP A 212 14.48 -16.15 -13.87
C ASP A 212 13.05 -16.25 -13.29
N ARG A 213 12.04 -15.69 -13.99
CA ARG A 213 10.64 -15.73 -13.53
C ARG A 213 9.71 -16.65 -14.32
N ASN A 214 10.20 -17.35 -15.34
CA ASN A 214 9.43 -18.26 -16.21
C ASN A 214 8.12 -17.63 -16.79
N HIS A 215 8.08 -16.31 -17.00
CA HIS A 215 6.98 -15.61 -17.68
C HIS A 215 7.50 -14.96 -18.96
N SER A 216 6.85 -15.21 -20.10
CA SER A 216 7.02 -14.36 -21.29
C SER A 216 5.95 -13.25 -21.28
N PRO A 217 6.16 -12.12 -21.99
CA PRO A 217 5.12 -11.11 -22.21
C PRO A 217 3.88 -11.62 -22.98
N GLU A 218 3.88 -12.87 -23.45
CA GLU A 218 2.80 -13.48 -24.23
C GLU A 218 1.81 -14.27 -23.36
N VAL A 219 2.09 -14.37 -22.05
CA VAL A 219 1.24 -15.01 -21.03
C VAL A 219 0.01 -14.16 -20.73
#